data_AF-A0A7W9PLS7-F1
#
_entry.id   AF-A0A7W9PLS7-F1
#
_cell.length_a   1.000
_cell.length_b   1.000
_cell.length_c   1.000
_cell.angle_alpha   90.00
_cell.angle_beta   90.00
_cell.angle_gamma   90.00
#
_symmetry.space_group_name_H-M   'P 1'
#
loop_
_entity.id
_entity.type
_entity.pdbx_description
1 polymer ?
#
loop_
_entity_poly.entity_id
_entity_poly.type
_entity_poly.pdbx_seq_one_letter_code
_entity_poly.pdbx_strand_id
1 'polypeptide(L)'
;MRQGRILAGPAAMLWVLVCGAAAVLFVAGVAWAGLWLGRRIFGDGVGATLMLPVSLVVAMLLWTQVVLGLIWRVRRAALRRSGSVTTGTVAESSYRRLNRVNGFDQHRVRIEVTFVHPATGVDVRQHKDYVYSEFFRARATELRDRIPAGTTVPMLVHGHSAAFDIPERPAWADIW
;
A
#
# COMPACT_ATOMS: atom_id res chain seq x y z
N MET A 1 0.15 -5.34 27.28
CA MET A 1 1.46 -4.89 26.78
C MET A 1 1.23 -3.84 25.70
N ARG A 2 1.65 -2.59 25.93
CA ARG A 2 1.35 -1.41 25.10
C ARG A 2 2.28 -1.33 23.87
N GLN A 3 1.70 -0.82 22.79
CA GLN A 3 2.23 -0.57 21.46
C GLN A 3 3.49 0.30 21.41
N GLY A 4 4.24 0.14 20.31
CA GLY A 4 4.53 1.32 19.48
C GLY A 4 5.99 1.71 19.33
N ARG A 5 6.82 0.85 18.73
CA ARG A 5 7.93 1.30 17.88
C ARG A 5 8.06 0.36 16.68
N ILE A 6 7.26 0.61 15.64
CA ILE A 6 7.81 0.42 14.30
C ILE A 6 8.78 1.59 14.14
N LEU A 7 9.99 1.43 14.67
CA LEU A 7 11.13 2.17 14.16
C LEU A 7 11.24 1.68 12.73
N ALA A 8 10.66 2.45 11.81
CA ALA A 8 10.94 2.31 10.39
C ALA A 8 12.46 2.18 10.27
N GLY A 9 12.93 0.99 9.91
CA GLY A 9 14.37 0.77 9.72
C GLY A 9 14.91 1.83 8.75
N PRO A 10 16.23 2.06 8.70
CA PRO A 10 16.83 3.08 7.82
C PRO A 10 16.31 3.01 6.38
N ALA A 11 16.07 1.79 5.88
CA ALA A 11 15.46 1.52 4.58
C ALA A 11 14.01 2.03 4.44
N ALA A 12 13.17 1.85 5.46
CA ALA A 12 11.79 2.34 5.44
C ALA A 12 11.74 3.87 5.52
N MET A 13 12.64 4.51 6.27
CA MET A 13 12.74 5.97 6.32
C MET A 13 13.22 6.55 4.98
N LEU A 14 14.25 5.95 4.37
CA LEU A 14 14.68 6.31 3.02
C LEU A 14 13.54 6.13 2.00
N TRP A 15 12.79 5.03 2.09
CA TRP A 15 11.65 4.79 1.22
C TRP A 15 10.57 5.86 1.36
N VAL A 16 10.20 6.23 2.59
CA VAL A 16 9.22 7.30 2.84
C VAL A 16 9.70 8.63 2.26
N LEU A 17 10.98 8.97 2.40
CA LEU A 17 11.55 10.20 1.84
C LEU A 17 11.55 10.18 0.30
N VAL A 18 11.99 9.08 -0.31
CA VAL A 18 12.01 8.92 -1.77
C VAL A 18 10.59 8.97 -2.34
N CYS A 19 9.64 8.27 -1.72
CA CYS A 19 8.23 8.32 -2.12
C CYS A 19 7.63 9.70 -1.93
N GLY A 20 7.96 10.40 -0.83
CA GLY A 20 7.53 11.77 -0.59
C GLY A 20 8.02 12.72 -1.67
N ALA A 21 9.32 12.71 -1.95
CA ALA A 21 9.93 13.53 -3.00
C ALA A 21 9.33 13.22 -4.39
N ALA A 22 9.17 11.94 -4.73
CA ALA A 22 8.56 11.52 -5.98
C ALA A 22 7.08 11.98 -6.08
N ALA A 23 6.33 11.97 -4.98
CA ALA A 23 4.96 12.48 -4.95
C ALA A 23 4.91 13.99 -5.22
N VAL A 24 5.81 14.77 -4.61
CA VAL A 24 5.89 16.22 -4.84
C VAL A 24 6.23 16.51 -6.30
N LEU A 25 7.24 15.85 -6.85
CA LEU A 25 7.63 16.03 -8.25
C LEU A 25 6.51 15.62 -9.21
N PHE A 26 5.80 14.53 -8.92
CA PHE A 26 4.67 14.08 -9.73
C PHE A 26 3.52 15.10 -9.72
N VAL A 27 3.13 15.59 -8.53
CA VAL A 27 2.08 16.60 -8.40
C VAL A 27 2.48 17.89 -9.10
N ALA A 28 3.72 18.35 -8.95
CA ALA A 28 4.24 19.53 -9.64
C ALA A 28 4.19 19.35 -11.17
N GLY A 29 4.60 18.19 -11.68
CA GLY A 29 4.54 17.87 -13.10
C GLY A 29 3.11 17.85 -13.66
N VAL A 30 2.17 17.22 -12.95
CA VAL A 30 0.75 17.19 -13.37
C VAL A 30 0.12 18.58 -13.31
N ALA A 31 0.40 19.38 -12.27
CA ALA A 31 -0.07 20.75 -12.16
C ALA A 31 0.48 21.65 -13.28
N TRP A 32 1.78 21.52 -13.59
CA TRP A 32 2.40 22.23 -14.69
C TRP A 32 1.80 21.84 -16.04
N ALA A 33 1.60 20.54 -16.29
CA ALA A 33 0.95 20.06 -17.52
C ALA A 33 -0.50 20.58 -17.63
N GLY A 34 -1.22 20.60 -16.51
CA GLY A 34 -2.55 21.18 -16.40
C GLY A 34 -2.61 22.66 -16.76
N LEU A 35 -1.70 23.45 -16.21
CA LEU A 35 -1.57 24.88 -16.54
C LEU A 35 -1.21 25.09 -18.01
N TRP A 36 -0.25 24.34 -18.52
CA TRP A 36 0.18 24.43 -19.92
C TRP A 36 -0.99 24.11 -20.87
N LEU A 37 -1.74 23.04 -20.58
CA LEU A 37 -2.91 22.66 -21.35
C LEU A 37 -4.04 23.70 -21.21
N GLY A 38 -4.26 24.19 -20.00
CA GLY A 38 -5.24 25.24 -19.70
C GLY A 38 -4.99 26.51 -20.50
N ARG A 39 -3.73 26.98 -20.53
CA ARG A 39 -3.33 28.13 -21.35
C ARG A 39 -3.50 27.88 -22.84
N ARG A 40 -3.24 26.65 -23.31
CA ARG A 40 -3.38 26.29 -24.72
C ARG A 40 -4.85 26.28 -25.18
N ILE A 41 -5.77 25.84 -24.32
CA ILE A 41 -7.19 25.69 -24.67
C ILE A 41 -7.97 26.99 -24.38
N PHE A 42 -7.71 27.64 -23.25
CA PHE A 42 -8.52 28.76 -22.73
C PHE A 42 -7.80 30.12 -22.78
N GLY A 43 -6.55 30.17 -23.27
CA GLY A 43 -5.71 31.37 -23.20
C GLY A 43 -5.33 31.73 -21.76
N ASP A 44 -4.89 32.96 -21.51
CA ASP A 44 -4.48 33.44 -20.18
C ASP A 44 -5.65 33.86 -19.27
N GLY A 45 -6.86 33.39 -19.60
CA GLY A 45 -8.07 33.68 -18.82
C GLY A 45 -8.22 32.84 -17.57
N VAL A 46 -9.30 33.12 -16.81
CA VAL A 46 -9.69 32.40 -15.58
C VAL A 46 -9.76 30.87 -15.79
N GLY A 47 -10.08 30.42 -17.00
CA GLY A 47 -10.08 29.00 -17.37
C GLY A 47 -8.74 28.30 -17.17
N ALA A 48 -7.61 28.98 -17.42
CA ALA A 48 -6.29 28.40 -17.17
C ALA A 48 -5.99 28.26 -15.67
N THR A 49 -6.45 29.21 -14.84
CA THR A 49 -6.29 29.14 -13.39
C THR A 49 -7.14 28.03 -12.77
N LEU A 50 -8.35 27.79 -13.30
CA LEU A 50 -9.23 26.71 -12.86
C LEU A 50 -8.67 25.30 -13.18
N MET A 51 -7.73 25.18 -14.11
CA MET A 51 -7.06 23.91 -14.37
C MET A 51 -6.16 23.47 -13.22
N LEU A 52 -5.62 24.38 -12.39
CA LEU A 52 -4.78 24.01 -11.24
C LEU A 52 -5.48 23.10 -10.23
N PRO A 53 -6.64 23.49 -9.64
CA PRO A 53 -7.33 22.62 -8.70
C PRO A 53 -7.77 21.30 -9.34
N VAL A 54 -8.18 21.32 -10.61
CA VAL A 54 -8.53 20.09 -11.36
C VAL A 54 -7.31 19.17 -11.48
N SER A 55 -6.15 19.70 -11.87
CA SER A 55 -4.91 18.94 -11.99
C SER A 55 -4.41 18.40 -10.66
N LEU A 56 -4.61 19.12 -9.56
CA LEU A 56 -4.29 18.62 -8.22
C LEU A 56 -5.15 17.41 -7.83
N VAL A 57 -6.46 17.48 -8.09
CA VAL A 57 -7.37 16.34 -7.85
C VAL A 57 -6.98 15.14 -8.72
N VAL A 58 -6.70 15.38 -10.00
CA VAL A 58 -6.22 14.35 -10.93
C VAL A 58 -4.89 13.77 -10.45
N ALA A 59 -3.94 14.59 -10.00
CA ALA A 59 -2.66 14.13 -9.48
C ALA A 59 -2.84 13.22 -8.25
N MET A 60 -3.71 13.58 -7.31
CA MET A 60 -4.02 12.73 -6.15
C MET A 60 -4.60 11.37 -6.57
N LEU A 61 -5.53 11.36 -7.53
CA LEU A 61 -6.14 10.12 -8.02
C LEU A 61 -5.11 9.26 -8.77
N LEU A 62 -4.33 9.84 -9.68
CA LEU A 62 -3.33 9.12 -10.47
C LEU A 62 -2.19 8.58 -9.59
N TRP A 63 -1.71 9.37 -8.63
CA TRP A 63 -0.67 8.93 -7.71
C TRP A 63 -1.11 7.68 -6.93
N THR A 64 -2.31 7.76 -6.34
CA THR A 64 -2.81 6.69 -5.48
C THR A 64 -3.25 5.45 -6.25
N GLN A 65 -3.88 5.58 -7.42
CA GLN A 65 -4.41 4.44 -8.17
C GLN A 65 -3.39 3.86 -9.15
N VAL A 66 -2.72 4.74 -9.90
CA VAL A 66 -1.85 4.32 -11.01
C VAL A 66 -0.43 4.11 -10.51
N VAL A 67 0.20 5.14 -9.93
CA VAL A 67 1.64 5.08 -9.59
C VAL A 67 1.89 4.04 -8.51
N LEU A 68 1.20 4.14 -7.37
CA LEU A 68 1.36 3.17 -6.28
C LEU A 68 0.85 1.78 -6.66
N GLY A 69 -0.18 1.69 -7.51
CA GLY A 69 -0.67 0.42 -8.03
C GLY A 69 0.36 -0.28 -8.91
N LEU A 70 1.02 0.48 -9.79
CA LEU A 70 2.07 -0.03 -10.67
C LEU A 70 3.31 -0.45 -9.86
N ILE A 71 3.77 0.38 -8.92
CA ILE A 71 4.92 0.07 -8.05
C ILE A 71 4.65 -1.23 -7.29
N TRP A 72 3.44 -1.39 -6.73
CA TRP A 72 3.05 -2.63 -6.06
C TRP A 72 3.11 -3.85 -6.99
N ARG A 73 2.56 -3.75 -8.21
CA ARG A 73 2.60 -4.84 -9.19
C ARG A 73 4.03 -5.19 -9.60
N VAL A 74 4.88 -4.18 -9.83
CA VAL A 74 6.29 -4.36 -10.20
C VAL A 74 7.05 -5.04 -9.05
N ARG A 75 6.86 -4.58 -7.81
CA ARG A 75 7.45 -5.21 -6.62
C ARG A 75 7.02 -6.67 -6.50
N ARG A 76 5.72 -6.95 -6.63
CA ARG A 76 5.20 -8.32 -6.57
C ARG A 76 5.78 -9.19 -7.67
N ALA A 77 5.88 -8.67 -8.90
CA ALA A 77 6.52 -9.39 -10.00
C ALA A 77 8.02 -9.62 -9.76
N ALA A 78 8.74 -8.66 -9.19
CA ALA A 78 10.15 -8.81 -8.84
C ALA A 78 10.33 -9.86 -7.73
N LEU A 79 9.52 -9.81 -6.67
CA LEU A 79 9.54 -10.80 -5.58
C LEU A 79 9.17 -12.20 -6.05
N ARG A 80 8.25 -12.33 -7.02
CA ARG A 80 7.94 -13.63 -7.64
C ARG A 80 9.09 -14.20 -8.48
N ARG A 81 9.96 -13.35 -9.02
CA ARG A 81 11.15 -13.79 -9.78
C ARG A 81 12.30 -14.19 -8.87
N SER A 82 12.48 -13.50 -7.74
CA SER A 82 13.60 -13.73 -6.84
C SER A 82 13.27 -14.66 -5.66
N GLY A 83 12.01 -14.77 -5.27
CA GLY A 83 11.54 -15.53 -4.12
C GLY A 83 11.10 -16.95 -4.47
N SER A 84 11.18 -17.83 -3.48
CA SER A 84 10.55 -19.15 -3.50
C SER A 84 9.10 -19.03 -3.07
N VAL A 85 8.19 -19.60 -3.84
CA VAL A 85 6.76 -19.69 -3.48
C VAL A 85 6.58 -20.83 -2.49
N THR A 86 6.05 -20.53 -1.32
CA THR A 86 5.63 -21.53 -0.33
C THR A 86 4.18 -21.29 0.06
N THR A 87 3.54 -22.28 0.66
CA THR A 87 2.18 -22.13 1.18
C THR A 87 2.25 -21.90 2.69
N GLY A 88 1.58 -20.86 3.17
CA GLY A 88 1.40 -20.62 4.60
C GLY A 88 -0.05 -20.81 4.99
N THR A 89 -0.27 -21.19 6.24
CA THR A 89 -1.60 -21.28 6.84
C THR A 89 -1.86 -20.06 7.70
N VAL A 90 -3.01 -19.43 7.53
CA VAL A 90 -3.43 -18.28 8.34
C VAL A 90 -3.71 -18.76 9.75
N ALA A 91 -2.87 -18.35 10.70
CA ALA A 91 -3.04 -18.66 12.12
C ALA A 91 -4.13 -17.78 12.73
N GLU A 92 -4.16 -16.50 12.37
CA GLU A 92 -5.12 -15.53 12.90
C GLU A 92 -5.45 -14.47 11.85
N SER A 93 -6.73 -14.08 11.78
CA SER A 93 -7.21 -12.96 10.97
C SER A 93 -8.10 -12.10 11.86
N SER A 94 -7.65 -10.89 12.16
CA SER A 94 -8.35 -9.98 13.08
C SER A 94 -8.72 -8.67 12.39
N TYR A 95 -9.84 -8.10 12.78
CA TYR A 95 -10.32 -6.82 12.28
C TYR A 95 -10.54 -5.86 13.44
N ARG A 96 -10.02 -4.64 13.30
CA ARG A 96 -10.14 -3.59 14.29
C ARG A 96 -10.47 -2.26 13.64
N ARG A 97 -11.53 -1.60 14.13
CA ARG A 97 -11.78 -0.19 13.88
C ARG A 97 -10.84 0.65 14.75
N LEU A 98 -10.06 1.49 14.12
CA LEU A 98 -9.17 2.47 14.74
C LEU A 98 -9.86 3.83 14.63
N ASN A 99 -10.31 4.33 15.78
CA ASN A 99 -10.91 5.65 15.83
C ASN A 99 -9.80 6.71 15.88
N ARG A 100 -9.88 7.74 15.04
CA ARG A 100 -8.87 8.81 14.97
C ARG A 100 -9.53 10.15 15.27
N VAL A 101 -8.76 11.03 15.91
CA VAL A 101 -9.19 12.37 16.38
C VAL A 101 -9.72 13.28 15.25
N ASN A 102 -9.42 12.97 13.98
CA ASN A 102 -9.76 13.80 12.82
C ASN A 102 -11.11 13.45 12.15
N GLY A 103 -12.00 12.70 12.82
CA GLY A 103 -13.37 12.44 12.35
C GLY A 103 -13.53 11.37 11.27
N PHE A 104 -12.44 10.79 10.75
CA PHE A 104 -12.48 9.64 9.85
C PHE A 104 -11.87 8.41 10.50
N ASP A 105 -12.68 7.36 10.60
CA ASP A 105 -12.25 6.05 11.07
C ASP A 105 -11.28 5.38 10.08
N GLN A 106 -10.41 4.55 10.64
CA GLN A 106 -9.58 3.62 9.88
C GLN A 106 -9.94 2.19 10.25
N HIS A 107 -9.87 1.29 9.28
CA HIS A 107 -10.09 -0.14 9.48
C HIS A 107 -8.77 -0.87 9.31
N ARG A 108 -8.36 -1.60 10.34
CA ARG A 108 -7.16 -2.45 10.28
C ARG A 108 -7.59 -3.91 10.19
N VAL A 109 -7.06 -4.61 9.21
CA VAL A 109 -7.13 -6.07 9.09
C VAL A 109 -5.72 -6.60 9.32
N ARG A 110 -5.52 -7.39 10.37
CA ARG A 110 -4.24 -8.04 10.65
C ARG A 110 -4.35 -9.51 10.30
N ILE A 111 -3.49 -9.95 9.39
CA ILE A 111 -3.41 -11.35 8.95
C ILE A 111 -2.08 -11.89 9.45
N GLU A 112 -2.13 -13.00 10.16
CA GLU A 112 -0.97 -13.72 10.66
C GLU A 112 -0.91 -15.11 10.04
N VAL A 113 0.24 -15.45 9.48
CA VAL A 113 0.47 -16.68 8.73
C VAL A 113 1.69 -17.40 9.27
N THR A 114 1.52 -18.70 9.45
CA THR A 114 2.59 -19.65 9.77
C THR A 114 2.96 -20.43 8.52
N PHE A 115 4.24 -20.53 8.21
CA PHE A 115 4.75 -21.29 7.06
C PHE A 115 6.12 -21.90 7.37
N VAL A 116 6.45 -22.97 6.66
CA VAL A 116 7.78 -23.60 6.73
C VAL A 116 8.72 -22.86 5.79
N HIS A 117 9.86 -22.40 6.31
CA HIS A 117 10.85 -21.69 5.52
C HIS A 117 11.52 -22.64 4.51
N PRO A 118 11.45 -22.37 3.19
CA PRO A 118 11.84 -23.34 2.17
C PRO A 118 13.33 -23.72 2.19
N ALA A 119 14.21 -22.82 2.65
CA ALA A 119 15.65 -23.10 2.70
C ALA A 119 16.13 -23.71 4.03
N THR A 120 15.36 -23.58 5.12
CA THR A 120 15.83 -23.98 6.47
C THR A 120 14.93 -25.00 7.14
N GLY A 121 13.72 -25.23 6.63
CA GLY A 121 12.74 -26.14 7.21
C GLY A 121 12.15 -25.66 8.55
N VAL A 122 12.46 -24.43 8.98
CA VAL A 122 11.99 -23.88 10.25
C VAL A 122 10.60 -23.29 10.10
N ASP A 123 9.73 -23.52 11.09
CA ASP A 123 8.44 -22.84 11.19
C ASP A 123 8.62 -21.35 11.49
N VAL A 124 8.09 -20.52 10.59
CA VAL A 124 8.15 -19.06 10.69
C VAL A 124 6.74 -18.52 10.82
N ARG A 125 6.56 -17.56 11.72
CA ARG A 125 5.31 -16.82 11.92
C ARG A 125 5.51 -15.37 11.47
N GLN A 126 4.67 -14.93 10.54
CA GLN A 126 4.72 -13.59 9.93
C GLN A 126 3.35 -12.95 10.01
N HIS A 127 3.29 -11.63 10.18
CA HIS A 127 2.03 -10.89 10.17
C HIS A 127 2.12 -9.66 9.29
N LYS A 128 0.98 -9.24 8.75
CA LYS A 128 0.84 -8.00 8.00
C LYS A 128 -0.44 -7.28 8.39
N ASP A 129 -0.31 -5.97 8.59
CA ASP A 129 -1.42 -5.08 8.94
C ASP A 129 -1.87 -4.32 7.69
N TYR A 130 -3.07 -4.59 7.20
CA TYR A 130 -3.71 -3.82 6.13
C TYR A 130 -4.57 -2.73 6.73
N VAL A 131 -4.26 -1.47 6.42
CA VAL A 131 -5.01 -0.31 6.92
C VAL A 131 -5.78 0.36 5.79
N TYR A 132 -7.08 0.52 6.00
CA TYR A 132 -8.04 1.13 5.10
C TYR A 132 -8.65 2.38 5.74
N SER A 133 -9.01 3.39 4.93
CA SER A 133 -9.87 4.49 5.40
C SER A 133 -11.34 4.03 5.45
N GLU A 134 -12.20 4.79 6.16
CA GLU A 134 -13.65 4.55 6.22
C GLU A 134 -14.27 4.35 4.83
N PHE A 135 -13.84 5.13 3.82
CA PHE A 135 -14.31 5.00 2.43
C PHE A 135 -14.06 3.62 1.81
N PHE A 136 -13.09 2.85 2.33
CA PHE A 136 -12.76 1.50 1.88
C PHE A 136 -13.10 0.42 2.91
N ARG A 137 -14.03 0.71 3.83
CA ARG A 137 -14.53 -0.25 4.82
C ARG A 137 -14.99 -1.58 4.21
N ALA A 138 -15.69 -1.52 3.07
CA ALA A 138 -16.17 -2.70 2.37
C ALA A 138 -15.01 -3.63 1.97
N ARG A 139 -13.91 -3.07 1.42
CA ARG A 139 -12.70 -3.83 1.07
C ARG A 139 -11.99 -4.41 2.28
N ALA A 140 -11.95 -3.68 3.40
CA ALA A 140 -11.39 -4.20 4.65
C ALA A 140 -12.17 -5.43 5.15
N THR A 141 -13.51 -5.35 5.08
CA THR A 141 -14.40 -6.44 5.47
C THR A 141 -14.26 -7.63 4.53
N GLU A 142 -14.25 -7.37 3.21
CA GLU A 142 -14.04 -8.39 2.18
C GLU A 142 -12.68 -9.10 2.33
N LEU A 143 -11.60 -8.37 2.64
CA LEU A 143 -10.30 -8.99 2.88
C LEU A 143 -10.34 -9.93 4.08
N ARG A 144 -10.95 -9.51 5.20
CA ARG A 144 -11.11 -10.35 6.39
C ARG A 144 -11.90 -11.61 6.05
N ASP A 145 -13.00 -11.47 5.32
CA ASP A 145 -13.92 -12.58 5.03
C ASP A 145 -13.33 -13.57 4.01
N ARG A 146 -12.50 -13.10 3.07
CA ARG A 146 -11.78 -13.95 2.11
C ARG A 146 -10.64 -14.75 2.74
N ILE A 147 -10.11 -14.30 3.88
CA ILE A 147 -8.93 -14.89 4.52
C ILE A 147 -9.23 -15.15 6.01
N PRO A 148 -10.11 -16.11 6.33
CA PRO A 148 -10.32 -16.55 7.70
C PRO A 148 -9.12 -17.37 8.22
N ALA A 149 -9.08 -17.57 9.54
CA ALA A 149 -8.11 -18.47 10.14
C ALA A 149 -8.28 -19.90 9.58
N GLY A 150 -7.16 -20.60 9.38
CA GLY A 150 -7.10 -21.92 8.76
C GLY A 150 -7.01 -21.90 7.23
N THR A 151 -7.22 -20.76 6.56
CA THR A 151 -7.04 -20.68 5.10
C THR A 151 -5.57 -20.73 4.71
N THR A 152 -5.27 -21.41 3.62
CA THR A 152 -3.93 -21.41 3.02
C THR A 152 -3.77 -20.22 2.08
N VAL A 153 -2.64 -19.52 2.21
CA VAL A 153 -2.29 -18.38 1.39
C VAL A 153 -0.88 -18.55 0.80
N PRO A 154 -0.66 -18.10 -0.44
CA PRO A 154 0.66 -18.13 -1.04
C PRO A 154 1.57 -17.10 -0.37
N MET A 155 2.77 -17.55 -0.01
CA MET A 155 3.83 -16.77 0.60
C MET A 155 5.04 -16.74 -0.33
N LEU A 156 5.66 -15.58 -0.47
CA LEU A 156 6.91 -15.41 -1.20
C LEU A 156 8.04 -15.24 -0.18
N VAL A 157 9.01 -16.14 -0.21
CA VAL A 157 10.16 -16.13 0.71
C VAL A 157 11.43 -15.85 -0.07
N HIS A 158 12.20 -14.85 0.34
CA HIS A 158 13.49 -14.51 -0.25
C HIS A 158 14.50 -14.16 0.86
N GLY A 159 15.52 -15.00 1.02
CA GLY A 159 16.48 -14.88 2.13
C GLY A 159 15.75 -14.92 3.47
N HIS A 160 15.97 -13.92 4.32
CA HIS A 160 15.30 -13.79 5.63
C HIS A 160 13.98 -13.01 5.58
N SER A 161 13.50 -12.66 4.38
CA SER A 161 12.27 -11.87 4.20
C SER A 161 11.16 -12.76 3.64
N ALA A 162 9.94 -12.56 4.14
CA ALA A 162 8.75 -13.19 3.59
C ALA A 162 7.67 -12.13 3.34
N ALA A 163 6.93 -12.30 2.26
CA ALA A 163 5.84 -11.42 1.87
C ALA A 163 4.61 -12.24 1.48
N PHE A 164 3.43 -11.72 1.81
CA PHE A 164 2.16 -12.27 1.39
C PHE A 164 1.99 -12.07 -0.12
N ASP A 165 1.70 -13.14 -0.87
CA ASP A 165 1.43 -13.05 -2.30
C ASP A 165 -0.06 -12.82 -2.59
N ILE A 166 -0.66 -11.86 -1.88
CA ILE A 166 -2.07 -11.48 -2.03
C ILE A 166 -2.15 -10.30 -3.01
N PRO A 167 -3.15 -10.26 -3.93
CA PRO A 167 -3.29 -9.15 -4.87
C PRO A 167 -3.60 -7.80 -4.21
N GLU A 168 -4.18 -7.83 -3.01
CA GLU A 168 -4.59 -6.66 -2.26
C GLU A 168 -3.38 -5.80 -1.86
N ARG A 169 -3.43 -4.51 -2.22
CA ARG A 169 -2.33 -3.57 -1.94
C ARG A 169 -2.43 -3.07 -0.50
N PRO A 170 -1.34 -3.10 0.28
CA PRO A 170 -1.30 -2.43 1.58
C PRO A 170 -1.37 -0.89 1.42
N ALA A 171 -1.51 -0.19 2.55
CA ALA A 171 -1.46 1.27 2.55
C ALA A 171 -0.13 1.78 1.94
N TRP A 172 -0.13 2.99 1.39
CA TRP A 172 1.01 3.56 0.65
C TRP A 172 2.34 3.55 1.43
N ALA A 173 2.27 3.71 2.75
CA ALA A 173 3.42 3.68 3.65
C ALA A 173 3.93 2.27 3.99
N ASP A 174 3.18 1.22 3.64
CA ASP A 174 3.41 -0.17 4.08
C ASP A 174 3.67 -1.12 2.88
N ILE A 175 4.05 -0.55 1.74
CA ILE A 175 4.48 -1.30 0.55
C ILE A 175 5.77 -2.10 0.83
N TRP A 176 6.55 -1.73 1.86
CA TRP A 176 7.77 -2.41 2.29
C TRP A 176 7.64 -2.98 3.70
#